data_AF-A0A1S8SY17-F1
#
_entry.id   AF-A0A1S8SY17-F1
#
_cell.length_a   1.000
_cell.length_b   1.000
_cell.length_c   1.000
_cell.angle_alpha   90.00
_cell.angle_beta   90.00
_cell.angle_gamma   90.00
#
_symmetry.space_group_name_H-M   'P 1'
#
loop_
_entity.id
_entity.type
_entity.pdbx_description
1 polymer ?
#
loop_
_entity_poly.entity_id
_entity_poly.type
_entity_poly.pdbx_seq_one_letter_code
_entity_poly.pdbx_strand_id
1 'polypeptide(L)' 'MSSIETAQKEAENYFRNCMVYLKYKRHVEIQIIEDNYGSVVRLGERDF' A
#
# COMPACT_ATOMS: atom_id res chain seq x y z
N MET A 1 13.63 22.19 -1.75
CA MET A 1 12.44 21.34 -1.90
C MET A 1 12.36 20.47 -0.67
N SER A 2 11.20 20.42 -0.02
CA SER A 2 10.97 19.54 1.14
C SER A 2 10.85 18.09 0.68
N SER A 3 11.11 17.13 1.59
CA SER A 3 10.93 15.70 1.27
C SER A 3 9.48 15.38 0.85
N ILE A 4 8.51 16.13 1.39
CA ILE A 4 7.10 16.00 1.02
C ILE A 4 6.86 16.46 -0.42
N GLU A 5 7.42 17.62 -0.82
CA GLU A 5 7.29 18.13 -2.20
C GLU A 5 7.91 17.19 -3.23
N THR A 6 9.04 16.57 -2.89
CA THR A 6 9.67 15.55 -3.75
C THR A 6 8.76 14.34 -3.91
N ALA A 7 8.23 13.78 -2.82
CA ALA A 7 7.32 12.65 -2.85
C ALA A 7 6.04 12.93 -3.65
N GLN A 8 5.47 14.15 -3.53
CA GLN A 8 4.28 14.55 -4.30
C GLN A 8 4.55 14.60 -5.81
N LYS A 9 5.72 15.14 -6.22
CA LYS A 9 6.12 15.19 -7.63
C LYS A 9 6.33 13.80 -8.21
N GLU A 10 7.00 12.92 -7.48
CA GLU A 10 7.19 11.52 -7.89
C GLU A 10 5.84 10.80 -8.00
N ALA A 11 4.95 11.00 -7.02
CA ALA A 11 3.63 10.39 -7.02
C ALA A 11 2.79 10.83 -8.25
N GLU A 12 2.83 12.12 -8.59
CA GLU A 12 2.18 12.64 -9.80
C GLU A 12 2.78 12.02 -11.08
N ASN A 13 4.10 11.98 -11.20
CA ASN A 13 4.77 11.52 -12.42
C ASN A 13 4.57 10.02 -12.67
N TYR A 14 4.59 9.19 -11.62
CA TYR A 14 4.55 7.72 -11.75
C TYR A 14 3.15 7.12 -11.58
N PHE A 15 2.28 7.75 -10.79
CA PHE A 15 0.94 7.22 -10.48
C PHE A 15 -0.20 8.15 -10.92
N ARG A 16 0.11 9.33 -11.50
CA ARG A 16 -0.88 10.36 -11.90
C ARG A 16 -1.76 10.81 -10.73
N ASN A 17 -1.18 10.79 -9.53
CA ASN A 17 -1.83 11.19 -8.30
C ASN A 17 -0.79 11.71 -7.30
N CYS A 18 -0.79 13.02 -7.05
CA CYS A 18 0.12 13.68 -6.11
C CYS A 18 -0.22 13.51 -4.62
N MET A 19 -1.30 12.80 -4.26
CA MET A 19 -1.70 12.65 -2.86
C MET A 19 -0.70 11.77 -2.09
N VAL A 20 -0.16 12.33 -1.00
CA VAL A 20 0.76 11.64 -0.09
C VAL A 20 0.30 11.82 1.35
N TYR A 21 0.63 10.84 2.19
CA TYR A 21 0.40 10.91 3.64
C TYR A 21 1.58 10.29 4.38
N LEU A 22 1.86 10.77 5.60
CA LEU A 22 2.97 10.28 6.42
C LEU A 22 2.45 9.34 7.52
N LYS A 23 3.15 8.23 7.72
CA LYS A 23 2.82 7.21 8.73
C LYS A 23 4.06 6.42 9.12
N TYR A 24 4.21 6.11 10.41
CA TYR A 24 5.26 5.23 10.92
C TYR A 24 4.65 3.90 11.37
N LYS A 25 5.10 2.75 10.82
CA LYS A 25 4.54 1.42 11.14
C LYS A 25 5.53 0.25 10.97
N ARG A 26 5.26 -0.85 11.69
CA ARG A 26 5.73 -2.21 11.37
C ARG A 26 5.04 -2.69 10.09
N HIS A 27 5.78 -3.37 9.22
CA HIS A 27 5.24 -3.97 8.01
C HIS A 27 4.79 -5.40 8.32
N VAL A 28 3.51 -5.67 8.12
CA VAL A 28 2.93 -7.02 8.20
C VAL A 28 1.92 -7.14 7.06
N GLU A 29 1.95 -8.24 6.32
CA GLU A 29 1.02 -8.51 5.22
C GLU A 29 0.22 -9.80 5.46
N ILE A 30 -1.01 -9.82 4.94
CA ILE A 30 -1.91 -10.98 5.00
C ILE A 30 -2.34 -11.30 3.58
N GLN A 31 -2.13 -12.54 3.15
CA GLN A 31 -2.63 -13.00 1.85
C GLN A 31 -4.08 -13.44 1.97
N ILE A 32 -4.91 -12.96 1.05
CA ILE A 32 -6.32 -13.35 0.92
C ILE A 32 -6.50 -14.05 -0.43
N ILE A 33 -7.32 -15.11 -0.46
CA ILE A 33 -7.77 -15.80 -1.68
C ILE A 33 -9.30 -15.85 -1.65
N GLU A 34 -9.93 -15.45 -2.74
CA GLU A 34 -11.38 -15.47 -2.92
C GLU A 34 -11.75 -16.32 -4.15
N ASP A 35 -12.87 -17.02 -4.07
CA ASP A 35 -13.50 -17.68 -5.22
C ASP A 35 -14.73 -16.90 -5.73
N ASN A 36 -15.19 -17.23 -6.94
CA ASN A 36 -16.37 -16.58 -7.54
C ASN A 36 -17.71 -16.96 -6.89
N TYR A 37 -17.71 -17.83 -5.88
CA TYR A 37 -18.90 -18.28 -5.15
C TYR A 37 -19.03 -17.62 -3.77
N GLY A 38 -18.14 -16.66 -3.46
CA GLY A 38 -18.15 -15.88 -2.24
C GLY A 38 -17.38 -16.50 -1.08
N SER A 39 -16.60 -17.57 -1.31
CA SER A 39 -15.69 -18.09 -0.29
C SER A 39 -14.41 -17.25 -0.25
N VAL A 40 -13.99 -16.85 0.95
CA VAL A 40 -12.77 -16.08 1.18
C VAL A 40 -11.94 -16.74 2.28
N VAL A 41 -10.64 -16.95 2.02
CA VAL A 41 -9.69 -17.50 3.00
C VAL A 41 -8.47 -16.60 3.15
N ARG A 42 -7.89 -16.60 4.36
CA ARG A 42 -6.63 -15.90 4.68
C ARG A 42 -5.51 -16.91 4.95
N LEU A 43 -4.31 -16.66 4.43
CA LEU A 43 -3.16 -17.56 4.55
C LEU A 43 -2.13 -17.04 5.56
N GLY A 44 -2.57 -16.83 6.81
CA GLY A 44 -1.71 -16.32 7.88
C GLY A 44 -1.13 -14.93 7.60
N GLU A 45 -0.23 -14.50 8.48
CA GLU A 45 0.50 -13.23 8.36
C GLU A 45 1.98 -13.48 8.00
N ARG A 46 2.59 -12.50 7.34
CA ARG A 46 4.03 -12.46 7.07
C ARG A 46 4.61 -11.15 7.57
N ASP A 47 5.72 -11.25 8.29
CA ASP A 47 6.57 -10.12 8.65
C ASP A 47 7.62 -9.91 7.54
N PHE A 48 7.75 -8.67 7.07
CA PHE A 48 8.73 -8.23 6.07
C PHE A 48 9.57 -7.06 6.58
#